data_AF-S2XD90-F1
#
_entry.id   AF-S2XD90-F1
#
_cell.length_a   1.000
_cell.length_b   1.000
_cell.length_c   1.000
_cell.angle_alpha   90.00
_cell.angle_beta   90.00
_cell.angle_gamma   90.00
#
_symmetry.space_group_name_H-M   'P 1'
#
loop_
_entity.id
_entity.type
_entity.pdbx_description
1 polymer ?
#
loop_
_entity_poly.entity_id
_entity_poly.type
_entity_poly.pdbx_seq_one_letter_code
_entity_poly.pdbx_strand_id
1 'polypeptide(L)'
;MKSALIKFIVGGFTVVLSYIVSQVLPWKEFGGIFATFPAVFLVSMYLAGMEFGDIVAAHVSRGAIFGMIGVLVDIVVTWEMLKVTHLWLVSIAVGFVAWFISAVIILEIVEWVGHRSKGGHYGRKTQRSHG
;
A
#
# COMPACT_ATOMS: atom_id res chain seq x y z
N MET A 1 -6.64 20.16 6.61
CA MET A 1 -7.74 19.66 7.48
C MET A 1 -8.90 19.06 6.69
N LYS A 2 -9.49 19.77 5.71
CA LYS A 2 -10.62 19.25 4.91
C LYS A 2 -10.32 17.91 4.21
N SER A 3 -9.17 17.78 3.56
CA SER A 3 -8.75 16.54 2.88
C SER A 3 -8.57 15.35 3.82
N ALA A 4 -8.04 15.57 5.03
CA ALA A 4 -7.89 14.53 6.04
C ALA A 4 -9.25 14.03 6.56
N LEU A 5 -10.20 14.94 6.80
CA LEU A 5 -11.55 14.61 7.23
C LEU A 5 -12.30 13.78 6.17
N ILE A 6 -12.19 14.16 4.89
CA ILE A 6 -12.81 13.40 3.79
C ILE A 6 -12.25 11.98 3.72
N LYS A 7 -10.92 11.83 3.80
CA LYS A 7 -10.25 10.53 3.81
C LYS A 7 -10.71 9.67 5.00
N PHE A 8 -10.83 10.29 6.17
CA PHE A 8 -11.31 9.61 7.37
C PHE A 8 -12.76 9.13 7.23
N ILE A 9 -13.67 9.99 6.76
CA ILE A 9 -15.09 9.63 6.58
C ILE A 9 -15.24 8.51 5.55
N VAL A 10 -14.56 8.60 4.41
CA VAL A 10 -14.64 7.57 3.37
C VAL A 10 -14.00 6.25 3.84
N GLY A 11 -12.87 6.32 4.55
CA GLY A 11 -12.26 5.14 5.16
C GLY A 11 -13.17 4.48 6.19
N GLY A 12 -13.71 5.25 7.14
CA GLY A 12 -14.64 4.75 8.14
C GLY A 12 -15.91 4.16 7.53
N PHE A 13 -16.49 4.83 6.53
CA PHE A 13 -17.65 4.31 5.80
C PHE A 13 -17.34 2.97 5.11
N THR A 14 -16.16 2.85 4.51
CA THR A 14 -15.71 1.60 3.87
C THR A 14 -15.62 0.45 4.87
N VAL A 15 -15.09 0.70 6.08
CA VAL A 15 -15.01 -0.31 7.15
C VAL A 15 -16.40 -0.73 7.62
N VAL A 16 -17.33 0.21 7.77
CA VAL A 16 -18.72 -0.10 8.11
C VAL A 16 -19.37 -0.93 7.00
N LEU A 17 -19.13 -0.57 5.73
CA LEU A 17 -19.67 -1.30 4.59
C LEU A 17 -19.10 -2.71 4.50
N SER A 18 -17.80 -2.91 4.74
CA SER A 18 -17.19 -4.24 4.75
C SER A 18 -17.79 -5.14 5.83
N TYR A 19 -18.11 -4.58 7.00
CA TYR A 19 -18.82 -5.30 8.05
C TYR A 19 -20.24 -5.70 7.62
N ILE A 20 -21.03 -4.78 7.07
CA ILE A 20 -22.39 -5.08 6.59
C ILE A 20 -22.35 -6.18 5.53
N VAL A 21 -21.46 -6.06 4.54
CA VAL A 21 -21.29 -7.05 3.47
C VAL A 21 -20.92 -8.42 4.05
N SER A 22 -20.03 -8.46 5.05
CA SER A 22 -19.66 -9.69 5.75
C SER A 22 -20.81 -10.35 6.51
N GLN A 23 -21.82 -9.60 6.94
CA GLN A 23 -22.99 -10.13 7.67
C GLN A 23 -24.12 -10.55 6.74
N VAL A 24 -24.26 -9.87 5.58
CA VAL A 24 -25.36 -10.10 4.63
C VAL A 24 -25.01 -11.19 3.61
N LEU A 25 -23.74 -11.30 3.20
CA LEU A 25 -23.33 -12.32 2.24
C LEU A 25 -23.02 -13.65 2.93
N PRO A 26 -23.48 -14.80 2.38
CA PRO A 26 -23.23 -16.12 2.96
C PRO A 26 -21.76 -16.56 2.88
N TRP A 27 -20.93 -15.82 2.15
CA TRP A 27 -19.53 -16.17 1.86
C TRP A 27 -18.61 -15.32 2.75
N LYS A 28 -18.09 -15.93 3.82
CA LYS A 28 -17.25 -15.27 4.83
C LYS A 28 -16.01 -14.56 4.27
N GLU A 29 -15.47 -15.06 3.15
CA GLU A 29 -14.28 -14.49 2.50
C GLU A 29 -14.53 -13.09 1.91
N PHE A 30 -15.76 -12.75 1.54
CA PHE A 30 -16.09 -11.41 1.01
C PHE A 30 -15.87 -10.32 2.06
N GLY A 31 -16.06 -10.63 3.35
CA GLY A 31 -15.77 -9.68 4.43
C GLY A 31 -14.31 -9.26 4.44
N GLY A 32 -13.38 -10.21 4.23
CA GLY A 32 -11.95 -9.94 4.15
C GLY A 32 -11.56 -9.13 2.91
N ILE A 33 -12.13 -9.46 1.74
CA ILE A 33 -11.90 -8.72 0.49
C ILE A 33 -12.30 -7.25 0.66
N PHE A 34 -13.51 -6.99 1.16
CA PHE A 34 -13.99 -5.62 1.39
C PHE A 34 -13.25 -4.91 2.52
N ALA A 35 -12.77 -5.62 3.54
CA ALA A 35 -11.97 -5.04 4.61
C ALA A 35 -10.63 -4.47 4.11
N THR A 36 -10.08 -5.03 3.03
CA THR A 36 -8.84 -4.54 2.39
C THR A 36 -9.09 -3.53 1.26
N PHE A 37 -10.34 -3.12 1.03
CA PHE A 37 -10.68 -2.21 -0.06
C PHE A 37 -9.95 -0.85 0.09
N PRO A 38 -9.21 -0.40 -0.94
CA PRO A 38 -8.31 0.75 -0.83
C PRO A 38 -9.03 2.10 -0.99
N ALA A 39 -10.14 2.31 -0.29
CA ALA A 39 -10.97 3.51 -0.45
C ALA A 39 -10.21 4.82 -0.16
N VAL A 40 -9.44 4.84 0.93
CA VAL A 40 -8.65 6.01 1.32
C VAL A 40 -7.59 6.35 0.27
N PHE A 41 -7.01 5.33 -0.36
CA PHE A 41 -6.08 5.50 -1.46
C PHE A 41 -6.78 6.11 -2.67
N LEU A 42 -7.94 5.58 -3.09
CA LEU A 42 -8.68 6.09 -4.25
C LEU A 42 -9.05 7.57 -4.07
N VAL A 43 -9.55 7.96 -2.89
CA VAL A 43 -9.84 9.36 -2.55
C VAL A 43 -8.57 10.21 -2.57
N SER A 44 -7.47 9.69 -2.00
CA SER A 44 -6.20 10.41 -2.00
C SER A 44 -5.66 10.65 -3.40
N MET A 45 -5.81 9.67 -4.30
CA MET A 45 -5.36 9.74 -5.68
C MET A 45 -6.24 10.71 -6.49
N TYR A 46 -7.57 10.65 -6.30
CA TYR A 46 -8.51 11.60 -6.91
C TYR A 46 -8.21 13.06 -6.51
N LEU A 47 -8.05 13.33 -5.21
CA LEU A 47 -7.71 14.66 -4.72
C LEU A 47 -6.34 15.11 -5.23
N ALA A 48 -5.34 14.21 -5.24
CA ALA A 48 -4.01 14.53 -5.73
C ALA A 48 -4.00 14.86 -7.23
N GLY A 49 -4.75 14.11 -8.04
CA GLY A 49 -4.88 14.37 -9.47
C GLY A 49 -5.58 15.69 -9.76
N MET A 50 -6.62 16.03 -9.00
CA MET A 50 -7.32 17.31 -9.14
C MET A 50 -6.47 18.52 -8.72
N GLU A 51 -5.80 18.45 -7.57
CA GLU A 51 -5.10 19.59 -6.99
C GLU A 51 -3.70 19.80 -7.59
N PHE A 52 -3.01 18.71 -7.93
CA PHE A 52 -1.58 18.74 -8.26
C PHE A 52 -1.24 18.04 -9.59
N GLY A 53 -2.23 17.47 -10.27
CA GLY A 53 -2.07 16.81 -11.57
C GLY A 53 -1.40 15.43 -11.51
N ASP A 54 -1.14 14.89 -12.70
CA ASP A 54 -0.77 13.48 -12.90
C ASP A 54 0.56 13.08 -12.25
N ILE A 55 1.54 13.99 -12.20
CA ILE A 55 2.87 13.68 -11.64
C ILE A 55 2.76 13.34 -10.15
N VAL A 56 1.99 14.14 -9.40
CA VAL A 56 1.81 13.92 -7.96
C VAL A 56 0.90 12.71 -7.72
N ALA A 57 -0.16 12.55 -8.53
CA ALA A 57 -1.01 11.35 -8.46
C ALA A 57 -0.21 10.05 -8.70
N ALA A 58 0.71 10.05 -9.66
CA ALA A 58 1.60 8.93 -9.93
C ALA A 58 2.54 8.63 -8.76
N HIS A 59 3.05 9.67 -8.09
CA HIS A 59 3.88 9.51 -6.90
C HIS A 59 3.10 8.91 -5.72
N VAL A 60 1.87 9.36 -5.49
CA VAL A 60 0.96 8.79 -4.47
C VAL A 60 0.66 7.32 -4.78
N SER A 61 0.38 7.00 -6.05
CA SER A 61 0.18 5.62 -6.51
C SER A 61 1.40 4.74 -6.24
N ARG A 62 2.61 5.24 -6.54
CA ARG A 62 3.86 4.52 -6.29
C ARG A 62 4.05 4.21 -4.80
N GLY A 63 3.81 5.18 -3.92
CA GLY A 63 3.87 4.98 -2.48
C GLY A 63 2.85 3.93 -1.99
N ALA A 64 1.64 3.96 -2.53
CA ALA A 64 0.59 3.00 -2.20
C ALA A 64 0.95 1.57 -2.61
N ILE A 65 1.61 1.35 -3.75
CA ILE A 65 2.07 0.03 -4.18
C ILE A 65 2.98 -0.61 -3.11
N PHE A 66 3.97 0.15 -2.61
CA PHE A 66 4.87 -0.37 -1.57
C PHE A 66 4.14 -0.68 -0.27
N GLY A 67 3.21 0.19 0.13
CA GLY A 67 2.36 -0.04 1.29
C GLY A 67 1.51 -1.32 1.16
N MET A 68 0.90 -1.55 -0.02
CA MET A 68 0.06 -2.72 -0.28
C MET A 68 0.88 -4.03 -0.36
N ILE A 69 2.10 -3.99 -0.88
CA ILE A 69 3.00 -5.17 -0.81
C ILE A 69 3.34 -5.47 0.65
N GLY A 70 3.60 -4.44 1.46
CA GLY A 70 3.75 -4.61 2.90
C GLY A 70 2.52 -5.28 3.52
N VAL A 71 1.31 -4.88 3.14
CA VAL A 71 0.05 -5.48 3.67
C VAL A 71 -0.05 -6.95 3.27
N LEU A 72 0.42 -7.34 2.10
CA LEU A 72 0.49 -8.75 1.74
C LEU A 72 1.44 -9.52 2.68
N VAL A 73 2.60 -8.94 3.00
CA VAL A 73 3.56 -9.53 3.95
C VAL A 73 2.94 -9.66 5.34
N ASP A 74 2.25 -8.62 5.81
CA ASP A 74 1.50 -8.61 7.08
C ASP A 74 0.53 -9.79 7.19
N ILE A 75 -0.32 -9.95 6.17
CA ILE A 75 -1.35 -11.01 6.14
C ILE A 75 -0.68 -12.39 6.20
N VAL A 76 0.38 -12.60 5.41
CA VAL A 76 1.11 -13.88 5.37
C VAL A 76 1.78 -14.17 6.72
N VAL A 77 2.51 -13.21 7.29
CA VAL A 77 3.19 -13.37 8.57
C VAL A 77 2.19 -13.59 9.70
N THR A 78 1.11 -12.82 9.74
CA THR A 78 0.05 -12.97 10.74
C THR A 78 -0.60 -14.34 10.65
N TRP A 79 -0.88 -14.83 9.42
CA TRP A 79 -1.49 -16.13 9.20
C TRP A 79 -0.58 -17.28 9.66
N GLU A 80 0.70 -17.24 9.30
CA GLU A 80 1.68 -18.25 9.72
C GLU A 80 1.91 -18.24 11.24
N MET A 81 2.05 -17.05 11.84
CA MET A 81 2.19 -16.92 13.29
C MET A 81 0.96 -17.44 14.05
N LEU A 82 -0.23 -17.22 13.51
CA LEU A 82 -1.48 -17.69 14.12
C LEU A 82 -1.56 -19.23 14.09
N LYS A 83 -1.08 -19.87 13.02
CA LYS A 83 -1.01 -21.35 12.93
C LYS A 83 -0.02 -21.95 13.92
N VAL A 84 1.13 -21.31 14.14
CA VAL A 84 2.23 -21.86 14.96
C VAL A 84 2.03 -21.57 16.44
N THR A 85 1.67 -20.34 16.79
CA THR A 85 1.65 -19.90 18.19
C THR A 85 0.27 -20.01 18.83
N HIS A 86 -0.81 -20.07 18.03
CA HIS A 86 -2.20 -19.94 18.47
C HIS A 86 -2.50 -18.66 19.29
N LEU A 87 -1.55 -17.73 19.40
CA LEU A 87 -1.68 -16.47 20.13
C LEU A 87 -2.05 -15.35 19.16
N TRP A 88 -3.33 -15.05 19.08
CA TRP A 88 -3.86 -14.08 18.11
C TRP A 88 -3.28 -12.67 18.28
N LEU A 89 -3.13 -12.17 19.52
CA LEU A 89 -2.56 -10.85 19.79
C LEU A 89 -1.09 -10.73 19.37
N VAL A 90 -0.29 -11.76 19.66
CA VAL A 90 1.14 -11.79 19.30
C VAL A 90 1.27 -11.82 17.77
N SER A 91 0.41 -12.59 17.10
CA SER A 91 0.40 -12.69 15.64
C SER A 91 0.10 -11.33 14.98
N ILE A 92 -0.87 -10.57 15.50
CA ILE A 92 -1.17 -9.21 15.04
C ILE A 92 0.00 -8.26 15.27
N ALA A 93 0.61 -8.30 16.46
CA ALA A 93 1.75 -7.42 16.78
C ALA A 93 2.95 -7.69 15.87
N VAL A 94 3.26 -8.97 15.62
CA VAL A 94 4.36 -9.38 14.74
C VAL A 94 4.06 -9.04 13.28
N GLY A 95 2.83 -9.27 12.82
CA GLY A 95 2.37 -8.85 11.49
C GLY A 95 2.57 -7.36 11.27
N PHE A 96 2.09 -6.53 12.19
CA PHE A 96 2.19 -5.07 12.09
C PHE A 96 3.64 -4.58 12.02
N VAL A 97 4.55 -5.19 12.79
CA VAL A 97 5.98 -4.89 12.70
C VAL A 97 6.55 -5.33 11.35
N ALA A 98 6.19 -6.52 10.87
CA ALA A 98 6.62 -7.03 9.58
C ALA A 98 6.12 -6.18 8.41
N TRP A 99 4.88 -5.69 8.47
CA TRP A 99 4.30 -4.73 7.52
C TRP A 99 5.18 -3.51 7.34
N PHE A 100 5.53 -2.87 8.45
CA PHE A 100 6.26 -1.61 8.42
C PHE A 100 7.70 -1.81 7.95
N ILE A 101 8.38 -2.83 8.48
CA ILE A 101 9.76 -3.15 8.08
C ILE A 101 9.82 -3.51 6.61
N SER A 102 8.91 -4.36 6.12
CA SER A 102 8.89 -4.76 4.71
C SER A 102 8.60 -3.59 3.78
N ALA A 103 7.65 -2.72 4.10
CA ALA A 103 7.34 -1.54 3.30
C ALA A 103 8.56 -0.61 3.16
N VAL A 104 9.32 -0.39 4.24
CA VAL A 104 10.54 0.43 4.23
C VAL A 104 11.64 -0.23 3.41
N ILE A 105 11.90 -1.53 3.62
CA ILE A 105 12.93 -2.27 2.87
C ILE A 105 12.63 -2.25 1.36
N ILE A 106 11.37 -2.50 0.97
CA ILE A 106 10.99 -2.52 -0.44
C ILE A 106 11.19 -1.14 -1.07
N LEU A 107 10.80 -0.07 -0.37
CA LEU A 107 11.00 1.30 -0.83
C LEU A 107 12.50 1.57 -1.04
N GLU A 108 13.34 1.22 -0.07
CA GLU A 108 14.79 1.42 -0.12
C GLU A 108 15.42 0.65 -1.29
N ILE A 109 15.06 -0.62 -1.47
CA ILE A 109 15.53 -1.45 -2.60
C ILE A 109 15.15 -0.81 -3.94
N VAL A 110 13.91 -0.37 -4.09
CA VAL A 110 13.42 0.19 -5.36
C VAL A 110 14.09 1.53 -5.66
N GLU A 111 14.32 2.37 -4.64
CA GLU A 111 15.09 3.61 -4.79
C GLU A 111 16.54 3.33 -5.17
N TRP A 112 17.18 2.36 -4.52
CA TRP A 112 18.54 1.95 -4.82
C TRP A 112 18.70 1.43 -6.26
N VAL A 113 17.78 0.58 -6.73
CA VAL A 113 17.74 0.10 -8.13
C VAL A 113 17.49 1.25 -9.10
N GLY A 114 16.59 2.19 -8.73
CA GLY A 114 16.32 3.39 -9.52
C GLY A 114 17.55 4.29 -9.72
N HIS A 115 18.36 4.46 -8.67
CA HIS A 115 19.62 5.21 -8.74
C HIS A 115 20.66 4.53 -9.64
N ARG A 116 20.78 3.20 -9.58
CA ARG A 116 21.65 2.42 -10.47
C ARG A 116 21.25 2.54 -11.95
N SER A 117 19.95 2.56 -12.26
CA SER A 117 19.43 2.63 -13.64
C SER A 117 19.68 4.00 -14.29
N LYS A 118 19.58 5.10 -13.53
CA LYS A 118 19.86 6.46 -14.05
C LYS A 118 21.35 6.69 -14.35
N GLY A 119 22.25 6.03 -13.63
CA GLY A 119 23.70 6.09 -13.90
C GLY A 119 24.09 5.50 -15.27
N GLY A 120 23.36 4.51 -15.78
CA GLY A 120 23.61 3.90 -17.09
C GLY A 120 23.11 4.73 -18.29
N HIS A 121 22.12 5.59 -18.11
CA HIS A 121 21.57 6.42 -19.20
C HIS A 121 22.39 7.68 -19.49
N TYR A 122 23.12 8.21 -18.50
CA TYR A 122 23.97 9.39 -18.70
C TYR A 122 25.23 9.07 -19.51
N GLY A 123 25.84 7.89 -19.29
CA GLY A 123 27.01 7.44 -20.06
C GLY A 123 26.72 7.14 -21.54
N ARG A 124 25.47 6.86 -21.91
CA ARG A 124 25.08 6.57 -23.30
C ARG A 124 24.82 7.84 -24.12
N LYS A 125 24.46 8.96 -23.50
CA LYS A 125 24.26 10.25 -24.20
C LYS A 125 25.57 10.95 -24.53
N THR A 126 26.59 10.85 -23.67
CA THR A 126 27.92 11.44 -23.94
C THR A 126 28.65 10.72 -25.07
N GLN A 127 28.44 9.41 -25.24
CA GLN A 127 29.09 8.64 -26.31
C GLN A 127 28.47 8.87 -27.70
N ARG A 128 27.23 9.35 -27.79
CA ARG A 128 26.57 9.71 -29.07
C ARG A 128 26.84 11.14 -29.54
N SER A 129 27.42 12.00 -28.70
CA SER A 129 27.71 13.40 -29.06
C SER A 129 29.14 13.63 -29.58
N HIS A 130 29.96 12.57 -29.62
CA HIS A 130 31.34 12.57 -30.09
C HIS A 130 31.59 11.58 -31.26
N GLY A 131 30.53 11.19 -31.96
CA GLY A 131 30.57 10.33 -33.15
C GLY A 131 30.06 11.07 -34.38
#